data_AF-A0A5W5H2A4-F1
#
_entry.id   AF-A0A5W5H2A4-F1
#
_cell.length_a   1.000
_cell.length_b   1.000
_cell.length_c   1.000
_cell.angle_alpha   90.00
_cell.angle_beta   90.00
_cell.angle_gamma   90.00
#
_symmetry.space_group_name_H-M   'P 1'
#
loop_
_entity.id
_entity.type
_entity.pdbx_description
1 polymer ?
#
loop_
_entity_poly.entity_id
_entity_poly.type
_entity_poly.pdbx_seq_one_letter_code
_entity_poly.pdbx_strand_id
1 'polypeptide(L)'
;MLTNKQIKFFSALSWLVSIAIASILVFTAICTDSTFIIINKDNIIGAATLLGTFDFTMTGFIAAVGAYLISITGKVSFLKWSQEGYVSIFYNLYAQSIVFLLLSFIACMLSIITAENISSLLLKCAFFIFPLNMSHILVLTIIALQQIKK
;
A
#
# COMPACT_ATOMS: atom_id res chain seq x y z
N MET A 1 23.72 9.65 -10.64
CA MET A 1 22.55 10.54 -10.85
C MET A 1 21.65 9.92 -11.90
N LEU A 2 20.37 9.71 -11.58
CA LEU A 2 19.39 9.19 -12.53
C LEU A 2 18.97 10.27 -13.53
N THR A 3 18.78 9.87 -14.78
CA THR A 3 18.21 10.75 -15.80
C THR A 3 16.69 10.85 -15.65
N ASN A 4 16.08 11.95 -16.10
CA ASN A 4 14.63 12.12 -16.10
C ASN A 4 13.89 10.97 -16.83
N LYS A 5 14.51 10.41 -17.88
CA LYS A 5 13.96 9.26 -18.60
C LYS A 5 13.94 8.00 -17.73
N GLN A 6 15.00 7.75 -16.96
CA GLN A 6 15.04 6.63 -16.01
C GLN A 6 14.04 6.80 -14.88
N ILE A 7 13.92 8.01 -14.30
CA ILE A 7 12.95 8.28 -13.22
C ILE A 7 11.52 8.00 -13.70
N LYS A 8 11.14 8.51 -14.88
CA LYS A 8 9.82 8.25 -15.48
C LYS A 8 9.60 6.76 -15.74
N PHE A 9 10.61 6.08 -16.30
CA PHE A 9 10.53 4.65 -16.58
C PHE A 9 10.33 3.83 -15.29
N PHE A 10 11.15 4.04 -14.26
CA PHE A 10 11.01 3.32 -12.98
C PHE A 10 9.70 3.61 -12.27
N SER A 11 9.22 4.86 -12.33
CA SER A 11 7.94 5.25 -11.74
C SER A 11 6.78 4.58 -12.46
N ALA A 12 6.77 4.57 -13.79
CA ALA A 12 5.74 3.88 -14.56
C ALA A 12 5.78 2.36 -14.33
N LEU A 13 6.99 1.79 -14.30
CA LEU A 13 7.18 0.36 -14.05
C LEU A 13 6.71 -0.05 -12.66
N SER A 14 7.01 0.73 -11.61
CA SER A 14 6.57 0.40 -10.25
C SER A 14 5.04 0.45 -10.11
N TRP A 15 4.39 1.39 -10.78
CA TRP A 15 2.92 1.46 -10.85
C TRP A 15 2.36 0.25 -11.58
N LEU A 16 2.90 -0.09 -12.75
CA LEU A 16 2.47 -1.24 -13.54
C LEU A 16 2.61 -2.54 -12.73
N VAL A 17 3.77 -2.75 -12.10
CA VAL A 17 4.02 -3.94 -11.27
C VAL A 17 3.05 -4.02 -10.10
N SER A 18 2.83 -2.91 -9.37
CA SER A 18 1.90 -2.91 -8.22
C SER A 18 0.46 -3.18 -8.66
N ILE A 19 0.00 -2.57 -9.76
CA ILE A 19 -1.33 -2.80 -10.32
C ILE A 19 -1.46 -4.26 -10.80
N ALA A 20 -0.47 -4.76 -11.54
CA ALA A 20 -0.50 -6.13 -12.04
C ALA A 20 -0.57 -7.16 -10.90
N ILE A 21 0.25 -6.98 -9.85
CA ILE A 21 0.21 -7.84 -8.67
C ILE A 21 -1.15 -7.74 -7.98
N ALA A 22 -1.68 -6.54 -7.76
CA ALA A 22 -3.00 -6.36 -7.17
C ALA A 22 -4.12 -7.02 -7.99
N SER A 23 -4.08 -6.87 -9.33
CA SER A 23 -5.03 -7.51 -10.22
C SER A 23 -4.96 -9.03 -10.14
N ILE A 24 -3.75 -9.61 -10.09
CA ILE A 24 -3.57 -11.06 -9.90
C ILE A 24 -4.14 -11.49 -8.55
N LEU A 25 -3.82 -10.77 -7.47
CA LEU A 25 -4.30 -11.10 -6.11
C LEU A 25 -5.83 -11.02 -6.01
N VAL A 26 -6.44 -9.98 -6.58
CA VAL A 26 -7.90 -9.83 -6.63
C VAL A 26 -8.53 -10.91 -7.50
N PHE A 27 -7.95 -11.22 -8.67
CA PHE A 27 -8.43 -12.31 -9.52
C PHE A 27 -8.37 -13.65 -8.79
N THR A 28 -7.27 -13.93 -8.07
CA THR A 28 -7.18 -15.12 -7.24
C THR A 28 -8.22 -15.11 -6.12
N ALA A 29 -8.51 -13.97 -5.50
CA ALA A 29 -9.55 -13.88 -4.46
C ALA A 29 -10.95 -14.21 -4.99
N ILE A 30 -11.24 -13.86 -6.25
CA ILE A 30 -12.51 -14.13 -6.92
C ILE A 30 -12.59 -15.60 -7.37
N CYS A 31 -11.51 -16.15 -7.94
CA CYS A 31 -11.49 -17.50 -8.49
C CYS A 31 -11.28 -18.61 -7.45
N THR A 32 -10.77 -18.28 -6.26
CA THR A 32 -10.57 -19.27 -5.20
C THR A 32 -11.88 -19.50 -4.47
N ASP A 33 -12.38 -20.74 -4.50
CA ASP A 33 -13.51 -21.15 -3.69
C ASP A 33 -13.23 -20.93 -2.18
N SER A 34 -14.29 -20.97 -1.36
CA SER A 34 -14.25 -20.69 0.08
C SER A 34 -13.26 -21.52 0.91
N THR A 35 -12.52 -22.45 0.33
CA THR A 35 -11.62 -23.40 0.99
C THR A 35 -10.31 -22.80 1.53
N PHE A 36 -9.81 -21.68 1.00
CA PHE A 36 -8.56 -21.07 1.48
C PHE A 36 -8.75 -20.06 2.62
N ILE A 37 -9.83 -19.28 2.60
CA ILE A 37 -10.19 -18.32 3.66
C ILE A 37 -11.70 -18.45 3.89
N ILE A 38 -12.06 -19.21 4.94
CA ILE A 38 -13.43 -19.32 5.43
C ILE A 38 -13.67 -18.18 6.40
N ILE A 39 -14.28 -17.09 5.93
CA ILE A 39 -14.76 -16.03 6.81
C ILE A 39 -16.13 -16.48 7.31
N ASN A 40 -16.24 -16.80 8.60
CA ASN A 40 -17.55 -17.07 9.19
C ASN A 40 -18.41 -15.81 9.03
N LYS A 41 -19.67 -15.99 8.61
CA LYS A 41 -20.60 -14.89 8.31
C LYS A 41 -20.76 -13.95 9.50
N ASP A 42 -20.81 -14.51 10.70
CA ASP A 42 -20.94 -13.75 11.95
C ASP A 42 -19.72 -12.85 12.24
N ASN A 43 -18.58 -13.13 11.61
CA ASN A 43 -17.31 -12.46 11.85
C ASN A 43 -16.91 -11.47 10.75
N ILE A 44 -17.72 -11.31 9.69
CA ILE A 44 -17.39 -10.42 8.57
C ILE A 44 -17.16 -8.98 9.05
N ILE A 45 -18.07 -8.45 9.86
CA ILE A 45 -17.97 -7.09 10.40
C ILE A 45 -16.70 -6.93 11.23
N GLY A 46 -16.40 -7.90 12.09
CA GLY A 46 -15.21 -7.88 12.95
C GLY A 46 -13.91 -7.91 12.13
N ALA A 47 -13.82 -8.82 11.15
CA ALA A 47 -12.65 -8.94 10.28
C ALA A 47 -12.47 -7.69 9.39
N ALA A 48 -13.54 -7.16 8.80
CA ALA A 48 -13.51 -5.94 8.01
C ALA A 48 -13.11 -4.72 8.86
N THR A 49 -13.58 -4.66 10.11
CA THR A 49 -13.23 -3.58 11.04
C THR A 49 -11.75 -3.66 11.44
N LEU A 50 -11.22 -4.86 11.73
CA LEU A 50 -9.80 -5.05 12.06
C LEU A 50 -8.90 -4.66 10.89
N LEU A 51 -9.18 -5.18 9.69
CA LEU A 51 -8.38 -4.90 8.50
C LEU A 51 -8.51 -3.43 8.07
N GLY A 52 -9.73 -2.86 8.11
CA GLY A 52 -9.94 -1.44 7.83
C GLY A 52 -9.24 -0.53 8.85
N THR A 53 -9.24 -0.88 10.14
CA THR A 53 -8.48 -0.13 11.15
C THR A 53 -6.98 -0.19 10.87
N PHE A 54 -6.47 -1.36 10.48
CA PHE A 54 -5.08 -1.50 10.06
C PHE A 54 -4.76 -0.58 8.85
N ASP A 55 -5.58 -0.64 7.79
CA ASP A 55 -5.32 0.15 6.57
C ASP A 55 -5.34 1.66 6.86
N PHE A 56 -6.29 2.12 7.68
CA PHE A 56 -6.39 3.52 8.10
C PHE A 56 -5.19 3.96 8.95
N THR A 57 -4.81 3.16 9.95
CA THR A 57 -3.67 3.47 10.83
C THR A 57 -2.35 3.47 10.07
N MET A 58 -2.14 2.53 9.15
CA MET A 58 -0.95 2.49 8.31
C MET A 58 -0.89 3.62 7.29
N THR A 59 -2.04 4.09 6.79
CA THR A 59 -2.09 5.31 5.99
C THR A 59 -1.59 6.51 6.79
N GLY A 60 -2.00 6.62 8.06
CA GLY A 60 -1.49 7.64 9.00
C GLY A 60 0.02 7.50 9.28
N PHE A 61 0.51 6.27 9.46
CA PHE A 61 1.94 5.99 9.62
C PHE A 61 2.74 6.44 8.39
N ILE A 62 2.29 6.10 7.19
CA ILE A 62 2.94 6.54 5.95
C ILE A 62 2.92 8.06 5.85
N ALA A 63 1.79 8.72 6.13
CA ALA A 63 1.71 10.18 6.15
C ALA A 63 2.74 10.81 7.11
N ALA A 64 2.94 10.22 8.28
CA ALA A 64 3.98 10.65 9.23
C ALA A 64 5.40 10.46 8.65
N VAL A 65 5.68 9.36 7.95
CA VAL A 65 6.94 9.17 7.20
C VAL A 65 7.13 10.27 6.14
N GLY A 66 6.07 10.63 5.42
CA GLY A 66 6.09 11.73 4.45
C GLY A 66 6.42 13.07 5.09
N ALA A 67 5.76 13.42 6.20
CA ALA A 67 6.04 14.63 6.96
C ALA A 67 7.48 14.65 7.52
N TYR A 68 7.96 13.51 8.01
CA TYR A 68 9.35 13.37 8.46
C TYR A 68 10.34 13.65 7.34
N LEU A 69 10.12 13.10 6.14
CA LEU A 69 11.01 13.34 5.00
C LEU A 69 11.08 14.81 4.60
N ILE A 70 9.96 15.53 4.67
CA ILE A 70 9.93 16.99 4.46
C ILE A 70 10.77 17.71 5.52
N SER A 71 10.71 17.26 6.78
CA SER A 71 11.47 17.87 7.88
C SER A 71 13.00 17.74 7.74
N ILE A 72 13.49 16.72 7.03
CA ILE A 72 14.93 16.47 6.83
C ILE A 72 15.47 17.01 5.50
N THR A 73 14.68 17.79 4.76
CA THR A 73 15.04 18.34 3.44
C THR A 73 16.36 19.13 3.44
N GLY A 74 16.71 19.77 4.56
CA GLY A 74 17.96 20.53 4.71
C GLY A 74 19.20 19.69 5.02
N LYS A 75 19.09 18.37 5.25
CA LYS A 75 20.24 17.51 5.55
C LYS A 75 21.03 17.19 4.28
N VAL A 76 22.36 17.11 4.42
CA VAL A 76 23.28 16.78 3.32
C VAL A 76 22.95 15.40 2.69
N SER A 77 22.59 14.42 3.51
CA SER A 77 22.16 13.09 3.06
C SER A 77 20.93 13.16 2.16
N PHE A 78 19.92 13.94 2.55
CA PHE A 78 18.71 14.17 1.75
C PHE A 78 19.01 14.95 0.47
N LEU A 79 19.84 16.00 0.52
CA LEU A 79 20.21 16.77 -0.66
C LEU A 79 20.91 15.90 -1.72
N LYS A 80 21.81 15.02 -1.31
CA LYS A 80 22.46 14.06 -2.22
C LYS A 80 21.45 13.08 -2.81
N TRP A 81 20.56 12.55 -1.99
CA TRP A 81 19.49 11.63 -2.41
C TRP A 81 18.52 12.30 -3.41
N SER A 82 18.24 13.59 -3.21
CA SER A 82 17.45 14.43 -4.11
C SER A 82 18.16 14.69 -5.43
N GLN A 83 19.43 15.11 -5.39
CA GLN A 83 20.26 15.35 -6.57
C GLN A 83 20.44 14.08 -7.41
N GLU A 84 20.48 12.91 -6.79
CA GLU A 84 20.59 11.64 -7.50
C GLU A 84 19.28 11.18 -8.15
N GLY A 85 18.15 11.84 -7.87
CA GLY A 85 16.83 11.59 -8.47
C GLY A 85 15.98 10.53 -7.75
N TYR A 86 16.49 9.96 -6.66
CA TYR A 86 15.84 8.87 -5.93
C TYR A 86 14.65 9.33 -5.07
N VAL A 87 14.65 10.58 -4.62
CA VAL A 87 13.50 11.20 -3.91
C VAL A 87 12.21 11.10 -4.72
N SER A 88 12.29 11.31 -6.04
CA SER A 88 11.13 11.24 -6.92
C SER A 88 10.56 9.81 -7.00
N ILE A 89 11.43 8.79 -7.05
CA ILE A 89 11.01 7.38 -7.03
C ILE A 89 10.34 7.06 -5.70
N PHE A 90 10.91 7.53 -4.58
CA PHE A 90 10.30 7.35 -3.27
C PHE A 90 8.90 7.96 -3.19
N TYR A 91 8.71 9.20 -3.64
CA TYR A 91 7.38 9.82 -3.61
C TYR A 91 6.35 9.07 -4.46
N ASN A 92 6.79 8.41 -5.54
CA ASN A 92 5.90 7.54 -6.31
C ASN A 92 5.51 6.28 -5.53
N LEU A 93 6.46 5.61 -4.87
CA LEU A 93 6.16 4.47 -4.00
C LEU A 93 5.27 4.88 -2.82
N TYR A 94 5.51 6.06 -2.24
CA TYR A 94 4.69 6.66 -1.20
C TYR A 94 3.24 6.85 -1.66
N ALA A 95 3.05 7.44 -2.83
CA ALA A 95 1.72 7.64 -3.40
C ALA A 95 1.00 6.31 -3.68
N GLN A 96 1.71 5.32 -4.23
CA GLN A 96 1.17 3.97 -4.45
C GLN A 96 0.64 3.38 -3.14
N SER A 97 1.46 3.42 -2.10
CA SER A 97 1.13 2.83 -0.79
C SER A 97 -0.15 3.43 -0.21
N ILE A 98 -0.31 4.74 -0.30
CA ILE A 98 -1.55 5.44 0.13
C ILE A 98 -2.74 4.97 -0.70
N VAL A 99 -2.60 4.90 -2.03
CA VAL A 99 -3.69 4.49 -2.92
C VAL A 99 -4.14 3.06 -2.61
N PHE A 100 -3.22 2.11 -2.49
CA PHE A 100 -3.59 0.70 -2.22
C PHE A 100 -4.15 0.49 -0.80
N LEU A 101 -3.63 1.19 0.21
CA LEU A 101 -4.21 1.18 1.55
C LEU A 101 -5.62 1.77 1.56
N LEU A 102 -5.84 2.90 0.87
CA LEU A 102 -7.16 3.52 0.80
C LEU A 102 -8.16 2.64 0.05
N LEU A 103 -7.75 1.99 -1.04
CA LEU A 103 -8.60 1.04 -1.76
C LEU A 103 -8.97 -0.16 -0.90
N SER A 104 -8.02 -0.71 -0.13
CA SER A 104 -8.28 -1.80 0.82
C SER A 104 -9.21 -1.37 1.95
N PHE A 105 -9.02 -0.16 2.49
CA PHE A 105 -9.90 0.44 3.49
C PHE A 105 -11.33 0.60 2.96
N ILE A 106 -11.49 1.15 1.75
CA ILE A 106 -12.78 1.31 1.11
C ILE A 106 -13.43 -0.06 0.88
N ALA A 107 -12.68 -1.07 0.42
CA ALA A 107 -13.20 -2.42 0.27
C ALA A 107 -13.69 -3.02 1.60
N CYS A 108 -12.99 -2.76 2.71
CA CYS A 108 -13.42 -3.15 4.05
C CYS A 108 -14.71 -2.42 4.48
N MET A 109 -14.80 -1.10 4.27
CA MET A 109 -16.02 -0.34 4.59
C MET A 109 -17.21 -0.77 3.73
N LEU A 110 -17.01 -0.99 2.43
CA LEU A 110 -18.03 -1.51 1.53
C LEU A 110 -18.47 -2.92 1.95
N SER A 111 -17.55 -3.76 2.42
CA SER A 111 -17.90 -5.08 2.96
C SER A 111 -18.88 -4.97 4.14
N ILE A 112 -18.75 -3.96 5.00
CA ILE A 112 -19.65 -3.79 6.16
C ILE A 112 -21.07 -3.39 5.74
N ILE A 113 -21.23 -2.58 4.68
CA ILE A 113 -22.53 -1.98 4.32
C ILE A 113 -23.27 -2.71 3.18
N THR A 114 -22.64 -3.67 2.51
CA THR A 114 -23.23 -4.38 1.35
C THR A 114 -23.86 -5.72 1.71
N ALA A 115 -24.69 -6.27 0.81
CA ALA A 115 -25.33 -7.58 0.98
C ALA A 115 -24.30 -8.72 1.15
N GLU A 116 -24.66 -9.76 1.90
CA GLU A 116 -23.75 -10.82 2.37
C GLU A 116 -22.79 -11.40 1.33
N ASN A 117 -23.29 -11.73 0.13
CA ASN A 117 -22.46 -12.34 -0.92
C ASN A 117 -21.39 -11.37 -1.44
N ILE A 118 -21.73 -10.09 -1.58
CA ILE A 118 -20.82 -9.03 -2.02
C ILE A 118 -19.85 -8.69 -0.89
N SER A 119 -20.37 -8.65 0.34
CA SER A 119 -19.63 -8.38 1.55
C SER A 119 -18.46 -9.34 1.75
N SER A 120 -18.70 -10.65 1.65
CA SER A 120 -17.64 -11.67 1.77
C SER A 120 -16.61 -11.57 0.64
N LEU A 121 -17.04 -11.28 -0.59
CA LEU A 121 -16.15 -11.16 -1.74
C LEU A 121 -15.20 -9.95 -1.59
N LEU A 122 -15.74 -8.79 -1.21
CA LEU A 122 -14.96 -7.57 -1.00
C LEU A 122 -13.93 -7.74 0.11
N LEU A 123 -14.32 -8.39 1.22
CA LEU A 123 -13.41 -8.65 2.33
C LEU A 123 -12.29 -9.62 1.92
N LYS A 124 -12.60 -10.67 1.15
CA LYS A 124 -11.58 -11.55 0.57
C LYS A 124 -10.59 -10.76 -0.29
N CYS A 125 -11.08 -9.91 -1.19
CA CYS A 125 -10.21 -9.07 -2.01
C CYS A 125 -9.28 -8.19 -1.16
N ALA A 126 -9.80 -7.57 -0.09
CA ALA A 126 -8.98 -6.79 0.84
C ALA A 126 -7.89 -7.64 1.53
N PHE A 127 -8.24 -8.85 2.01
CA PHE A 127 -7.27 -9.78 2.59
C PHE A 127 -6.19 -10.22 1.60
N PHE A 128 -6.54 -10.45 0.33
CA PHE A 128 -5.57 -10.81 -0.69
C PHE A 128 -4.64 -9.64 -1.08
N ILE A 129 -5.09 -8.40 -0.97
CA ILE A 129 -4.26 -7.20 -1.19
C ILE A 129 -3.34 -6.91 0.02
N PHE A 130 -3.70 -7.35 1.22
CA PHE A 130 -2.93 -7.09 2.45
C PHE A 130 -1.41 -7.35 2.34
N PRO A 131 -0.92 -8.48 1.76
CA PRO A 131 0.52 -8.69 1.58
C PRO A 131 1.21 -7.65 0.69
N LEU A 132 0.51 -7.13 -0.32
CA LEU A 132 1.01 -6.05 -1.18
C LEU A 132 1.14 -4.75 -0.37
N ASN A 133 0.11 -4.40 0.41
CA ASN A 133 0.14 -3.24 1.32
C ASN A 133 1.29 -3.35 2.33
N MET A 134 1.48 -4.52 2.94
CA MET A 134 2.60 -4.78 3.85
C MET A 134 3.95 -4.62 3.17
N SER A 135 4.09 -5.10 1.93
CA SER A 135 5.33 -4.95 1.16
C SER A 135 5.66 -3.49 0.88
N HIS A 136 4.66 -2.69 0.49
CA HIS A 136 4.80 -1.24 0.29
C HIS A 136 5.24 -0.54 1.59
N ILE A 137 4.56 -0.81 2.72
CA ILE A 137 4.90 -0.22 4.02
C ILE A 137 6.34 -0.57 4.43
N LEU A 138 6.75 -1.84 4.29
CA LEU A 138 8.09 -2.29 4.64
C LEU A 138 9.16 -1.59 3.79
N VAL A 139 8.96 -1.52 2.48
CA VAL A 139 9.91 -0.84 1.57
C VAL A 139 10.05 0.64 1.94
N LEU A 140 8.94 1.35 2.15
CA LEU A 140 8.98 2.76 2.55
C LEU A 140 9.69 2.96 3.89
N THR A 141 9.40 2.09 4.86
CA THR A 141 10.01 2.15 6.20
C THR A 141 11.51 1.94 6.13
N ILE A 142 11.97 0.95 5.35
CA ILE A 142 13.40 0.69 5.16
C ILE A 142 14.09 1.90 4.54
N ILE A 143 13.50 2.49 3.49
CA ILE A 143 14.07 3.67 2.83
C ILE A 143 14.14 4.86 3.82
N ALA A 144 13.07 5.10 4.58
CA ALA A 144 13.02 6.18 5.56
C ALA A 144 14.07 5.99 6.68
N LEU A 145 14.21 4.77 7.21
CA LEU A 145 15.22 4.43 8.22
C LEU A 145 16.66 4.63 7.71
N GLN A 146 16.91 4.36 6.43
CA GLN A 146 18.23 4.62 5.83
C GLN A 146 18.56 6.12 5.77
N GLN A 147 17.56 7.00 5.68
CA GLN A 147 17.77 8.45 5.74
C GLN A 147 18.00 8.98 7.17
N ILE A 148 17.60 8.22 8.19
CA ILE A 148 17.87 8.57 9.61
C ILE A 148 19.33 8.28 9.98
N LYS A 149 19.89 7.17 9.49
CA LYS A 149 21.23 6.68 9.88
C LYS A 149 22.40 7.46 9.25
N LYS A 150 22.15 8.45 8.39
CA LYS A 150 23.17 9.21 7.63
C LYS A 150 22.94 10.71 7.71
#